data_AF-A0A2E7FIW0-F1
#
_entry.id   AF-A0A2E7FIW0-F1
#
_cell.length_a   1.000
_cell.length_b   1.000
_cell.length_c   1.000
_cell.angle_alpha   90.00
_cell.angle_beta   90.00
_cell.angle_gamma   90.00
#
_symmetry.space_group_name_H-M   'P 1'
#
loop_
_entity.id
_entity.type
_entity.pdbx_description
1 polymer ?
#
loop_
_entity_poly.entity_id
_entity_poly.type
_entity_poly.pdbx_seq_one_letter_code
_entity_poly.pdbx_strand_id
1 'polypeptide(L)'
;MTFYLEGTSTDGSEILPFKPSLLQPVVKNQWKVTPAYIRYDCVRGDPAMDVCWWGDMAFGDHMLKMMTFRSVQATIVSGPARSPGNDRKALAKELHTVVLGLKKQLIED
;
A
#
# COMPACT_ATOMS: atom_id res chain seq x y z
N MET A 1 5.25 -6.50 -12.12
CA MET A 1 6.00 -6.45 -10.85
C MET A 1 5.34 -5.42 -9.96
N THR A 2 5.19 -5.71 -8.67
CA THR A 2 4.50 -4.85 -7.69
C THR A 2 5.50 -4.42 -6.63
N PHE A 3 5.43 -3.16 -6.18
CA PHE A 3 6.31 -2.60 -5.17
C PHE A 3 5.50 -1.91 -4.08
N TYR A 4 5.90 -2.11 -2.82
CA TYR A 4 5.38 -1.38 -1.67
C TYR A 4 6.35 -0.26 -1.32
N LEU A 5 6.05 0.95 -1.77
CA LEU A 5 7.00 2.07 -1.74
C LEU A 5 7.23 2.64 -0.33
N GLU A 6 6.38 2.33 0.64
CA GLU A 6 6.63 2.61 2.06
C GLU A 6 7.83 1.79 2.59
N GLY A 7 8.09 0.64 1.96
CA GLY A 7 9.19 -0.26 2.30
C GLY A 7 9.13 -0.76 3.74
N THR A 8 7.91 -0.90 4.27
CA THR A 8 7.53 -1.54 5.54
C THR A 8 6.02 -1.82 5.48
N SER A 9 5.52 -2.67 6.38
CA SER A 9 4.09 -2.81 6.65
C SER A 9 3.66 -1.82 7.74
N THR A 10 2.39 -1.42 7.72
CA THR A 10 1.73 -0.56 8.72
C THR A 10 0.34 -1.11 9.07
N ASP A 11 -0.34 -0.47 10.00
CA ASP A 11 -1.74 -0.74 10.32
C ASP A 11 -2.73 -0.32 9.20
N GLY A 12 -2.26 0.41 8.19
CA GLY A 12 -3.08 0.95 7.10
C GLY A 12 -3.82 2.25 7.45
N SER A 13 -3.62 2.80 8.65
CA SER A 13 -4.27 4.04 9.10
C SER A 13 -3.74 5.27 8.36
N GLU A 14 -2.46 5.26 7.98
CA GLU A 14 -1.77 6.32 7.25
C GLU A 14 -0.94 5.75 6.09
N ILE A 15 -0.66 6.57 5.07
CA ILE A 15 0.22 6.21 3.95
C ILE A 15 1.56 6.90 4.20
N LEU A 16 2.59 6.12 4.54
CA LEU A 16 3.92 6.66 4.82
C LEU A 16 4.57 7.25 3.57
N PRO A 17 5.56 8.16 3.73
CA PRO A 17 6.32 8.68 2.60
C PRO A 17 6.98 7.56 1.77
N PHE A 18 6.86 7.67 0.45
CA PHE A 18 7.44 6.68 -0.47
C PHE A 18 8.96 6.80 -0.54
N LYS A 19 9.65 5.67 -0.36
CA LYS A 19 11.11 5.55 -0.44
C LYS A 19 11.57 5.66 -1.90
N PRO A 20 12.23 6.76 -2.31
CA PRO A 20 12.58 6.98 -3.72
C PRO A 20 13.64 6.03 -4.25
N SER A 21 14.38 5.32 -3.38
CA SER A 21 15.37 4.32 -3.80
C SER A 21 14.73 3.12 -4.49
N LEU A 22 13.51 2.74 -4.09
CA LEU A 22 12.76 1.61 -4.69
C LEU A 22 12.32 1.90 -6.13
N LEU A 23 12.25 3.17 -6.52
CA LEU A 23 11.91 3.61 -7.88
C LEU A 23 13.14 3.74 -8.80
N GLN A 24 14.35 3.48 -8.31
CA GLN A 24 15.56 3.57 -9.14
C GLN A 24 15.50 2.67 -10.39
N PRO A 25 15.02 1.42 -10.34
CA PRO A 25 14.89 0.57 -11.53
C PRO A 25 13.82 1.08 -12.50
N VAL A 26 12.73 1.64 -11.96
CA VAL A 26 11.62 2.19 -12.75
C VAL A 26 12.10 3.36 -13.61
N VAL A 27 12.81 4.31 -12.99
CA VAL A 27 13.38 5.46 -13.71
C VAL A 27 14.49 5.02 -14.67
N LYS A 28 15.39 4.12 -14.24
CA LYS A 28 16.49 3.65 -15.10
C LYS A 28 16.00 2.98 -16.39
N ASN A 29 14.93 2.20 -16.30
CA ASN A 29 14.39 1.44 -17.43
C ASN A 29 13.19 2.11 -18.10
N GLN A 30 12.82 3.33 -17.68
CA GLN A 30 11.69 4.09 -18.22
C GLN A 30 10.37 3.30 -18.20
N TRP A 31 10.14 2.51 -17.15
CA TRP A 31 8.91 1.73 -17.00
C TRP A 31 7.73 2.59 -16.56
N LYS A 32 6.58 2.42 -17.22
CA LYS A 32 5.32 2.97 -16.72
C LYS A 32 4.95 2.32 -15.39
N VAL A 33 4.36 3.12 -14.50
CA VAL A 33 3.90 2.66 -13.19
C VAL A 33 2.45 3.06 -12.96
N THR A 34 1.69 2.17 -12.34
CA THR A 34 0.30 2.42 -11.97
C THR A 34 0.23 2.49 -10.45
N PRO A 35 -0.08 3.67 -9.86
CA PRO A 35 -0.27 3.77 -8.42
C PRO A 35 -1.56 3.03 -8.03
N ALA A 36 -1.52 2.33 -6.91
CA ALA A 36 -2.68 1.65 -6.35
C ALA A 36 -2.74 1.89 -4.84
N TYR A 37 -3.95 1.99 -4.32
CA TYR A 37 -4.27 2.00 -2.90
C TYR A 37 -4.99 0.69 -2.55
N ILE A 38 -4.66 0.12 -1.40
CA ILE A 38 -5.30 -1.10 -0.88
C ILE A 38 -5.79 -0.84 0.55
N ARG A 39 -7.01 -1.27 0.84
CA ARG A 39 -7.61 -1.28 2.18
C ARG A 39 -8.08 -2.69 2.50
N TYR A 40 -7.89 -3.10 3.76
CA TYR A 40 -8.45 -4.34 4.27
C TYR A 40 -9.60 -4.05 5.23
N ASP A 41 -10.63 -4.89 5.16
CA ASP A 41 -11.82 -4.86 5.97
C ASP A 41 -12.10 -6.28 6.48
N CYS A 42 -12.59 -6.42 7.72
CA CYS A 42 -12.97 -7.72 8.28
C CYS A 42 -14.25 -7.61 9.11
N VAL A 43 -15.05 -8.67 9.09
CA VAL A 43 -16.28 -8.75 9.89
C VAL A 43 -15.92 -9.18 11.31
N ARG A 44 -16.39 -8.44 12.31
CA ARG A 44 -16.21 -8.75 13.75
C ARG A 44 -14.74 -8.81 14.19
N GLY A 45 -13.89 -7.95 13.64
CA GLY A 45 -12.50 -7.78 14.06
C GLY A 45 -12.00 -6.37 13.76
N ASP A 46 -10.76 -6.11 14.14
CA ASP A 46 -10.05 -4.90 13.81
C ASP A 46 -9.03 -5.20 12.69
N PRO A 47 -9.22 -4.68 11.46
CA PRO A 47 -8.29 -4.91 10.36
C PRO A 47 -6.83 -4.55 10.71
N ALA A 48 -6.62 -3.51 11.52
CA ALA A 48 -5.29 -3.07 11.92
C ALA A 48 -4.55 -4.11 12.78
N MET A 49 -5.27 -4.89 13.57
CA MET A 49 -4.69 -5.84 14.53
C MET A 49 -4.84 -7.31 14.10
N ASP A 50 -5.81 -7.60 13.23
CA ASP A 50 -6.25 -8.96 12.93
C ASP A 50 -5.94 -9.38 11.49
N VAL A 51 -5.66 -8.41 10.61
CA VAL A 51 -5.40 -8.64 9.19
C VAL A 51 -4.05 -8.07 8.79
N CYS A 52 -3.76 -6.82 9.15
CA CYS A 52 -2.49 -6.17 8.88
C CYS A 52 -1.39 -6.74 9.80
N TRP A 53 -0.34 -7.32 9.21
CA TRP A 53 0.84 -7.74 9.95
C TRP A 53 1.93 -6.66 9.89
N TRP A 54 2.16 -5.98 11.01
CA TRP A 54 3.09 -4.84 11.11
C TRP A 54 3.70 -4.70 12.53
N GLY A 55 4.66 -3.80 12.67
CA GLY A 55 5.33 -3.54 13.95
C GLY A 55 6.07 -4.78 14.49
N ASP A 56 5.97 -5.00 15.80
CA ASP A 56 6.64 -6.10 16.51
C ASP A 56 5.76 -7.37 16.64
N MET A 57 4.74 -7.51 15.80
CA MET A 57 3.81 -8.66 15.87
C MET A 57 4.52 -9.98 15.53
N ALA A 58 4.39 -10.97 16.41
CA ALA A 58 4.84 -12.33 16.14
C ALA A 58 4.01 -12.94 14.99
N PHE A 59 4.69 -13.36 13.91
CA PHE A 59 4.05 -13.87 12.71
C PHE A 59 3.14 -15.09 12.97
N GLY A 60 3.59 -16.05 13.79
CA GLY A 60 2.86 -17.29 14.06
C GLY A 60 1.49 -17.03 14.70
N ASP A 61 1.47 -16.27 15.80
CA ASP A 61 0.23 -15.95 16.52
C ASP A 61 -0.72 -15.11 15.67
N HIS A 62 -0.18 -14.14 14.91
CA HIS A 62 -0.97 -13.33 13.99
C HIS A 62 -1.62 -14.18 12.89
N MET A 63 -0.85 -15.08 12.25
CA MET A 63 -1.38 -15.96 11.21
C MET A 63 -2.46 -16.90 11.74
N LEU A 64 -2.26 -17.49 12.93
CA LEU A 64 -3.27 -18.34 13.58
C LEU A 64 -4.57 -17.59 13.85
N LYS A 65 -4.47 -16.35 14.35
CA LYS A 65 -5.62 -15.47 14.57
C LYS A 65 -6.35 -15.16 13.27
N MET A 66 -5.61 -14.78 12.22
CA MET A 66 -6.18 -14.46 10.91
C MET A 66 -6.97 -15.64 10.32
N MET A 67 -6.52 -16.88 10.54
CA MET A 67 -7.24 -18.09 10.07
C MET A 67 -8.59 -18.33 10.77
N THR A 68 -8.88 -17.66 11.89
CA THR A 68 -10.20 -17.77 12.55
C THR A 68 -11.28 -16.95 11.85
N PHE A 69 -10.91 -16.00 10.98
CA PHE A 69 -11.84 -15.19 10.24
C PHE A 69 -12.46 -15.99 9.09
N ARG A 70 -13.80 -15.95 9.00
CA ARG A 70 -14.54 -16.57 7.89
C ARG A 70 -14.19 -15.95 6.54
N SER A 71 -13.92 -14.65 6.52
CA SER A 71 -13.58 -13.89 5.32
C SER A 71 -12.90 -12.58 5.69
N VAL A 72 -11.94 -12.19 4.87
CA VAL A 72 -11.31 -10.87 4.87
C VAL A 72 -11.57 -10.24 3.51
N GLN A 73 -11.98 -8.98 3.49
CA GLN A 73 -12.21 -8.23 2.26
C GLN A 73 -11.01 -7.31 2.02
N ALA A 74 -10.49 -7.32 0.80
CA ALA A 74 -9.47 -6.39 0.34
C ALA A 74 -10.05 -5.56 -0.80
N THR A 75 -10.02 -4.25 -0.66
CA THR A 75 -10.46 -3.31 -1.70
C THR A 75 -9.25 -2.63 -2.29
N ILE A 76 -9.13 -2.67 -3.62
CA ILE A 76 -8.00 -2.08 -4.35
C ILE A 76 -8.54 -1.04 -5.33
N VAL A 77 -8.01 0.18 -5.24
CA VAL A 77 -8.30 1.25 -6.19
C VAL A 77 -7.01 1.61 -6.92
N SER A 78 -7.07 1.62 -8.25
CA SER A 78 -5.94 1.97 -9.09
C SER A 78 -6.11 3.35 -9.69
N GLY A 79 -5.04 4.15 -9.64
CA GLY A 79 -4.97 5.42 -10.34
C GLY A 79 -4.50 5.27 -11.79
N PRO A 80 -4.50 6.37 -12.57
CA PRO A 80 -3.98 6.38 -13.92
C PRO A 80 -2.47 6.10 -13.96
N ALA A 81 -2.02 5.39 -14.99
CA ALA A 81 -0.60 5.10 -15.22
C ALA A 81 0.22 6.39 -15.38
N ARG A 82 1.45 6.37 -14.87
CA ARG A 82 2.44 7.46 -14.91
C ARG A 82 3.69 7.03 -15.64
N SER A 83 4.24 7.96 -16.41
CA SER A 83 5.60 7.85 -16.94
C SER A 83 6.59 8.20 -15.83
N PRO A 84 7.74 7.52 -15.73
CA PRO A 84 8.61 7.65 -14.56
C PRO A 84 9.49 8.90 -14.56
N GLY A 85 9.60 9.59 -15.70
CA GLY A 85 10.52 10.72 -15.85
C GLY A 85 11.97 10.33 -15.58
N ASN A 86 12.77 11.30 -15.14
CA ASN A 86 14.21 11.11 -14.87
C ASN A 86 14.59 11.29 -13.39
N ASP A 87 13.65 11.75 -12.54
CA ASP A 87 13.89 11.99 -11.13
C ASP A 87 13.01 11.08 -10.25
N ARG A 88 13.66 10.09 -9.63
CA ARG A 88 13.00 9.15 -8.72
C ARG A 88 12.38 9.81 -7.49
N LYS A 89 12.93 10.93 -7.01
CA LYS A 89 12.38 11.67 -5.86
C LYS A 89 11.10 12.40 -6.25
N ALA A 90 11.10 13.04 -7.42
CA ALA A 90 9.90 13.66 -7.97
C ALA A 90 8.80 12.61 -8.21
N LEU A 91 9.14 11.48 -8.83
CA LEU A 91 8.20 10.38 -9.06
C LEU A 91 7.65 9.83 -7.73
N ALA A 92 8.47 9.64 -6.71
CA ALA A 92 8.02 9.17 -5.40
C ALA A 92 6.97 10.11 -4.78
N LYS A 93 7.21 11.42 -4.81
CA LYS A 93 6.30 12.44 -4.28
C LYS A 93 5.00 12.50 -5.08
N GLU A 94 5.08 12.41 -6.40
CA GLU A 94 3.91 12.38 -7.27
C GLU A 94 3.04 11.15 -6.97
N LEU A 95 3.63 9.95 -6.97
CA LEU A 95 2.91 8.72 -6.70
C LEU A 95 2.29 8.72 -5.30
N HIS A 96 3.01 9.21 -4.28
CA HIS A 96 2.48 9.34 -2.91
C HIS A 96 1.25 10.26 -2.88
N THR A 97 1.31 11.39 -3.56
CA THR A 97 0.19 12.34 -3.68
C THR A 97 -1.02 11.69 -4.36
N VAL A 98 -0.80 10.92 -5.44
CA VAL A 98 -1.88 10.20 -6.12
C VAL A 98 -2.51 9.16 -5.19
N VAL A 99 -1.70 8.34 -4.50
CA VAL A 99 -2.21 7.29 -3.60
C VAL A 99 -2.97 7.89 -2.41
N LEU A 100 -2.54 9.04 -1.87
CA LEU A 100 -3.33 9.80 -0.88
C LEU A 100 -4.68 10.25 -1.44
N GLY A 101 -4.75 10.64 -2.70
CA GLY A 101 -6.01 10.96 -3.39
C GLY A 101 -6.92 9.75 -3.52
N LEU A 102 -6.37 8.59 -3.92
CA LEU A 102 -7.14 7.34 -4.03
C LEU A 102 -7.70 6.87 -2.69
N LYS A 103 -6.94 7.05 -1.60
CA LYS A 103 -7.44 6.77 -0.24
C LYS A 103 -8.65 7.62 0.11
N LYS A 104 -8.63 8.92 -0.20
CA LYS A 104 -9.75 9.83 0.08
C LYS A 104 -11.00 9.43 -0.68
N GLN A 105 -10.86 9.13 -1.97
CA GLN A 105 -11.96 8.65 -2.81
C GLN A 105 -12.64 7.42 -2.20
N LEU A 106 -11.86 6.42 -1.76
CA LEU A 106 -12.41 5.19 -1.18
C LEU A 106 -13.03 5.36 0.23
N ILE A 107 -12.73 6.44 0.94
CA ILE A 107 -13.34 6.74 2.25
C ILE A 107 -14.65 7.52 2.07
N GLU A 108 -14.77 8.27 0.96
CA GLU A 108 -15.95 9.05 0.62
C GLU A 108 -17.03 8.24 -0.13
N ASP A 109 -16.65 7.11 -0.75
CA ASP A 109 -17.52 6.10 -1.39
C ASP A 109 -18.10 5.08 -0.39
#